data_AF-Q07KG3-F1
#
_entry.id   AF-Q07KG3-F1
#
_cell.length_a   1.000
_cell.length_b   1.000
_cell.length_c   1.000
_cell.angle_alpha   90.00
_cell.angle_beta   90.00
_cell.angle_gamma   90.00
#
_symmetry.space_group_name_H-M   'P 1'
#
loop_
_entity.id
_entity.type
_entity.pdbx_description
1 polymer ?
#
loop_
_entity_poly.entity_id
_entity_poly.type
_entity_poly.pdbx_seq_one_letter_code
_entity_poly.pdbx_strand_id
1 'polypeptide(L)'
;MVANSLSVRADRSPSFFRRHPYAVAAAATAGALAASALINRQLAKSAERRNPPAGRFLKIDGVWLHYIERGAGEPLLLLHGNGSMIQDFDTSGLIDLAAANHRVIVFDRPGFGHSDRPRDVTWTPALQARLFKCALEQLGIRQTLVLGHSWGASVAIAMALDDPDLVRGLVLASGYYYPTLRADVVALSAPALPVIGDLASNTVSPMLSRLLWPLLMKHMFGPARVPEKFGGFPKEMAVRPSQIRASAEESALMIPDAAEYRERYAELKMPVVIIAGEQDRLVDVDTQSARLHGDIPGSKFHRIAQSGHMIHQTATADVLAAIHEVDARAGAHRTIDGAAPALTQTIPATSPGLRAAE
;
A
#
# COMPACT_ATOMS: atom_id res chain seq x y z
N MET A 1 -88.64 -32.58 -8.83
CA MET A 1 -87.63 -31.60 -9.26
C MET A 1 -87.28 -30.72 -8.07
N VAL A 2 -86.19 -30.99 -7.35
CA VAL A 2 -85.28 -29.99 -6.76
C VAL A 2 -83.97 -30.73 -6.49
N ALA A 3 -82.93 -30.46 -7.29
CA ALA A 3 -81.58 -30.97 -7.06
C ALA A 3 -80.87 -30.02 -6.10
N ASN A 4 -80.43 -30.51 -4.93
CA ASN A 4 -79.70 -29.73 -3.94
C ASN A 4 -78.19 -29.92 -4.18
N SER A 5 -77.56 -28.97 -4.85
CA SER A 5 -76.12 -28.95 -5.09
C SER A 5 -75.39 -28.35 -3.89
N LEU A 6 -74.84 -29.22 -3.03
CA LEU A 6 -73.89 -28.82 -1.99
C LEU A 6 -72.57 -28.40 -2.65
N SER A 7 -72.39 -27.10 -2.92
CA SER A 7 -71.08 -26.56 -3.28
C SER A 7 -70.18 -26.57 -2.04
N VAL A 8 -69.23 -27.51 -1.99
CA VAL A 8 -68.12 -27.46 -1.03
C VAL A 8 -67.25 -26.26 -1.42
N ARG A 9 -67.37 -25.14 -0.70
CA ARG A 9 -66.38 -24.06 -0.76
C ARG A 9 -65.07 -24.63 -0.24
N ALA A 10 -64.16 -24.99 -1.13
CA ALA A 10 -62.79 -25.28 -0.79
C ALA A 10 -62.21 -24.04 -0.08
N ASP A 11 -61.97 -24.15 1.23
CA ASP A 11 -61.23 -23.16 1.99
C ASP A 11 -59.79 -23.16 1.47
N ARG A 12 -59.55 -22.34 0.43
CA ARG A 12 -58.21 -22.08 -0.08
C ARG A 12 -57.52 -21.11 0.87
N SER A 13 -57.13 -21.63 2.03
CA SER A 13 -56.13 -21.00 2.88
C SER A 13 -54.98 -20.53 1.99
N PRO A 14 -54.67 -19.21 1.89
CA PRO A 14 -53.62 -18.75 1.00
C PRO A 14 -52.32 -19.49 1.31
N SER A 15 -51.63 -19.95 0.26
CA SER A 15 -50.37 -20.68 0.39
C SER A 15 -49.41 -19.89 1.29
N PHE A 16 -48.57 -20.59 2.05
CA PHE A 16 -47.60 -19.99 2.99
C PHE A 16 -46.84 -18.79 2.37
N PHE A 17 -46.48 -18.90 1.09
CA PHE A 17 -45.82 -17.87 0.29
C PHE A 17 -46.65 -16.57 0.11
N ARG A 18 -47.98 -16.66 0.00
CA ARG A 18 -48.88 -15.49 -0.04
C ARG A 18 -49.12 -14.88 1.34
N ARG A 19 -49.00 -15.67 2.41
CA ARG A 19 -49.20 -15.20 3.80
C ARG A 19 -47.95 -14.52 4.37
N HIS A 20 -46.75 -14.88 3.91
CA HIS A 20 -45.48 -14.35 4.45
C HIS A 20 -44.50 -13.89 3.36
N PRO A 21 -44.88 -12.94 2.48
CA PRO A 21 -44.04 -12.49 1.37
C PRO A 21 -42.68 -11.96 1.84
N TYR A 22 -42.63 -11.28 2.99
CA TYR A 22 -41.39 -10.75 3.56
C TYR A 22 -40.45 -11.83 4.09
N ALA A 23 -40.97 -12.92 4.66
CA ALA A 23 -40.15 -14.03 5.13
C ALA A 23 -39.52 -14.80 3.96
N VAL A 24 -40.28 -14.97 2.87
CA VAL A 24 -39.79 -15.58 1.63
C VAL A 24 -38.70 -14.71 0.99
N ALA A 25 -38.93 -13.40 0.91
CA ALA A 25 -37.93 -12.46 0.40
C ALA A 25 -36.64 -12.49 1.24
N ALA A 26 -36.76 -12.44 2.58
CA ALA A 26 -35.61 -12.51 3.49
C ALA A 26 -34.82 -13.81 3.33
N ALA A 27 -35.49 -14.96 3.24
CA ALA A 27 -34.86 -16.25 3.02
C ALA A 27 -34.14 -16.31 1.66
N ALA A 28 -34.76 -15.79 0.60
CA ALA A 28 -34.15 -15.72 -0.73
C ALA A 28 -32.91 -14.82 -0.75
N THR A 29 -32.96 -13.65 -0.11
CA THR A 29 -31.81 -12.75 0.05
C THR A 29 -30.69 -13.41 0.83
N ALA A 30 -31.00 -14.06 1.96
CA ALA A 30 -30.00 -14.78 2.76
C ALA A 30 -29.35 -15.91 1.96
N GLY A 31 -30.13 -16.69 1.21
CA GLY A 31 -29.62 -17.73 0.31
C GLY A 31 -28.71 -17.18 -0.78
N ALA A 32 -29.07 -16.06 -1.41
CA ALA A 32 -28.26 -15.41 -2.43
C ALA A 32 -26.93 -14.87 -1.86
N LEU A 33 -26.96 -14.26 -0.68
CA LEU A 33 -25.75 -13.79 0.02
C LEU A 33 -24.84 -14.97 0.42
N ALA A 34 -25.40 -16.06 0.93
CA ALA A 34 -24.63 -17.26 1.26
C ALA A 34 -23.96 -17.88 0.02
N ALA A 35 -24.69 -18.00 -1.10
CA ALA A 35 -24.15 -18.49 -2.36
C ALA A 35 -23.02 -17.57 -2.88
N SER A 36 -23.22 -16.26 -2.83
CA SER A 36 -22.21 -15.25 -3.20
C SER A 36 -20.95 -15.40 -2.34
N ALA A 37 -21.10 -15.56 -1.02
CA ALA A 37 -19.97 -15.78 -0.11
C ALA A 37 -19.16 -17.03 -0.46
N LEU A 38 -19.84 -18.14 -0.76
CA LEU A 38 -19.19 -19.39 -1.15
C LEU A 38 -18.43 -19.24 -2.47
N ILE A 39 -19.04 -18.60 -3.48
CA ILE A 39 -18.41 -18.33 -4.77
C ILE A 39 -17.16 -17.46 -4.59
N ASN A 40 -17.26 -16.35 -3.86
CA ASN A 40 -16.12 -15.47 -3.61
C ASN A 40 -14.99 -16.17 -2.85
N ARG A 41 -15.32 -17.02 -1.87
CA ARG A 41 -14.32 -17.82 -1.16
C ARG A 41 -13.60 -18.81 -2.09
N GLN A 42 -14.32 -19.44 -3.01
CA GLN A 42 -13.72 -20.33 -4.00
C GLN A 42 -12.85 -19.58 -5.00
N LEU A 43 -13.30 -18.42 -5.48
CA LEU A 43 -12.53 -17.55 -6.37
C LEU A 43 -11.26 -17.04 -5.70
N ALA A 44 -11.32 -16.62 -4.42
CA ALA A 44 -10.16 -16.22 -3.64
C ALA A 44 -9.13 -17.35 -3.51
N LYS A 45 -9.56 -18.55 -3.11
CA LYS A 45 -8.67 -19.73 -3.07
C LYS A 45 -8.07 -20.08 -4.43
N SER A 46 -8.83 -19.90 -5.51
CA SER A 46 -8.36 -20.12 -6.87
C SER A 46 -7.35 -19.04 -7.31
N ALA A 47 -7.53 -17.79 -6.87
CA ALA A 47 -6.59 -16.71 -7.10
C ALA A 47 -5.25 -16.98 -6.40
N GLU A 48 -5.29 -17.38 -5.12
CA GLU A 48 -4.09 -17.73 -4.34
C GLU A 48 -3.33 -18.92 -4.95
N ARG A 49 -4.04 -19.97 -5.38
CA ARG A 49 -3.39 -21.11 -6.05
C ARG A 49 -2.72 -20.75 -7.37
N ARG A 50 -3.30 -19.80 -8.13
CA ARG A 50 -2.74 -19.34 -9.40
C ARG A 50 -1.63 -18.32 -9.24
N ASN A 51 -1.50 -17.72 -8.07
CA ASN A 51 -0.50 -16.72 -7.74
C ASN A 51 0.21 -17.14 -6.45
N PRO A 52 1.03 -18.20 -6.46
CA PRO A 52 1.80 -18.57 -5.28
C PRO A 52 2.75 -17.43 -4.88
N PRO A 53 3.07 -17.27 -3.59
CA PRO A 53 3.97 -16.22 -3.12
C PRO A 53 5.34 -16.35 -3.80
N ALA A 54 5.69 -15.33 -4.58
CA ALA A 54 7.03 -15.18 -5.11
C ALA A 54 7.84 -14.40 -4.07
N GLY A 55 8.77 -15.05 -3.35
CA GLY A 55 9.56 -14.37 -2.33
C GLY A 55 9.84 -15.21 -1.09
N ARG A 56 10.04 -14.51 0.03
CA ARG A 56 10.32 -15.06 1.35
C ARG A 56 9.33 -14.51 2.37
N PHE A 57 9.30 -15.13 3.53
CA PHE A 57 8.48 -14.71 4.65
C PHE A 57 9.36 -14.38 5.87
N LEU A 58 8.98 -13.34 6.59
CA LEU A 58 9.52 -12.99 7.91
C LEU A 58 8.39 -13.00 8.93
N LYS A 59 8.68 -13.46 10.15
CA LYS A 59 7.72 -13.40 11.25
C LYS A 59 8.13 -12.33 12.24
N ILE A 60 7.34 -11.27 12.33
CA ILE A 60 7.56 -10.13 13.22
C ILE A 60 6.36 -10.03 14.16
N ASP A 61 6.59 -10.11 15.46
CA ASP A 61 5.53 -10.00 16.49
C ASP A 61 4.30 -10.88 16.22
N GLY A 62 4.53 -12.10 15.72
CA GLY A 62 3.46 -13.04 15.40
C GLY A 62 2.86 -12.91 14.00
N VAL A 63 3.20 -11.86 13.25
CA VAL A 63 2.69 -11.56 11.91
C VAL A 63 3.66 -12.03 10.84
N TRP A 64 3.17 -12.85 9.90
CA TRP A 64 3.95 -13.22 8.72
C TRP A 64 3.88 -12.13 7.65
N LEU A 65 5.04 -11.57 7.32
CA LEU A 65 5.23 -10.63 6.23
C LEU A 65 5.86 -11.32 5.02
N HIS A 66 5.16 -11.29 3.89
CA HIS A 66 5.72 -11.69 2.61
C HIS A 66 6.52 -10.54 2.00
N TYR A 67 7.69 -10.86 1.45
CA TYR A 67 8.54 -9.88 0.79
C TYR A 67 9.37 -10.49 -0.33
N ILE A 68 9.76 -9.65 -1.27
CA ILE A 68 10.81 -9.96 -2.24
C ILE A 68 12.04 -9.10 -1.99
N GLU A 69 13.16 -9.63 -2.45
CA GLU A 69 14.45 -8.94 -2.46
C GLU A 69 15.07 -9.13 -3.85
N ARG A 70 15.61 -8.06 -4.41
CA ARG A 70 16.30 -8.03 -5.71
C ARG A 70 17.51 -7.12 -5.66
N GLY A 71 18.53 -7.43 -6.45
CA GLY A 71 19.75 -6.62 -6.52
C GLY A 71 20.65 -6.74 -5.30
N ALA A 72 21.65 -5.86 -5.25
CA ALA A 72 22.63 -5.74 -4.18
C ALA A 72 23.05 -4.27 -4.03
N GLY A 73 23.71 -3.92 -2.93
CA GLY A 73 24.14 -2.55 -2.65
C GLY A 73 23.32 -1.90 -1.53
N GLU A 74 23.15 -0.58 -1.61
CA GLU A 74 22.45 0.18 -0.57
C GLU A 74 20.96 -0.20 -0.51
N PRO A 75 20.38 -0.39 0.69
CA PRO A 75 18.99 -0.83 0.83
C PRO A 75 17.96 0.22 0.36
N LEU A 76 17.02 -0.22 -0.47
CA LEU A 76 15.84 0.54 -0.90
C LEU A 76 14.57 -0.23 -0.56
N LEU A 77 13.77 0.31 0.35
CA LEU A 77 12.45 -0.21 0.70
C LEU A 77 11.37 0.42 -0.20
N LEU A 78 10.52 -0.42 -0.82
CA LEU A 78 9.33 0.03 -1.56
C LEU A 78 8.05 -0.39 -0.82
N LEU A 79 7.14 0.57 -0.60
CA LEU A 79 5.86 0.38 0.08
C LEU A 79 4.69 0.73 -0.85
N HIS A 80 3.86 -0.25 -1.16
CA HIS A 80 2.78 -0.11 -2.14
C HIS A 80 1.56 0.64 -1.57
N GLY A 81 0.68 1.13 -2.45
CA GLY A 81 -0.56 1.81 -2.06
C GLY A 81 -1.64 0.89 -1.47
N ASN A 82 -2.78 1.49 -1.10
CA ASN A 82 -3.96 0.78 -0.63
C ASN A 82 -4.57 -0.05 -1.79
N GLY A 83 -4.97 -1.30 -1.53
CA GLY A 83 -5.59 -2.19 -2.52
C GLY A 83 -4.61 -2.89 -3.46
N SER A 84 -3.32 -2.57 -3.31
CA SER A 84 -2.22 -3.09 -4.11
C SER A 84 -1.48 -4.23 -3.38
N MET A 85 -0.33 -4.63 -3.91
CA MET A 85 0.59 -5.67 -3.40
C MET A 85 1.91 -5.57 -4.18
N ILE A 86 2.91 -6.39 -3.84
CA ILE A 86 4.24 -6.39 -4.49
C ILE A 86 4.17 -6.34 -6.02
N GLN A 87 3.22 -7.07 -6.62
CA GLN A 87 3.06 -7.19 -8.07
C GLN A 87 2.81 -5.85 -8.78
N ASP A 88 2.35 -4.82 -8.08
CA ASP A 88 2.20 -3.48 -8.66
C ASP A 88 3.56 -2.82 -8.90
N PHE A 89 4.52 -2.96 -8.00
CA PHE A 89 5.88 -2.52 -8.30
C PHE A 89 6.57 -3.45 -9.30
N ASP A 90 6.36 -4.76 -9.20
CA ASP A 90 6.98 -5.75 -10.08
C ASP A 90 6.58 -5.51 -11.55
N THR A 91 5.27 -5.44 -11.82
CA THR A 91 4.74 -5.19 -13.17
C THR A 91 5.13 -3.83 -13.75
N SER A 92 5.52 -2.87 -12.90
CA SER A 92 6.00 -1.58 -13.37
C SER A 92 7.41 -1.65 -13.98
N GLY A 93 8.19 -2.69 -13.68
CA GLY A 93 9.61 -2.80 -14.01
C GLY A 93 10.53 -1.97 -13.10
N LEU A 94 9.97 -1.20 -12.16
CA LEU A 94 10.76 -0.36 -11.26
C LEU A 94 11.72 -1.18 -10.39
N ILE A 95 11.30 -2.37 -9.94
CA ILE A 95 12.11 -3.24 -9.08
C ILE A 95 13.40 -3.64 -9.78
N ASP A 96 13.29 -4.16 -11.01
CA ASP A 96 14.45 -4.62 -11.78
C ASP A 96 15.38 -3.47 -12.16
N LEU A 97 14.82 -2.31 -12.52
CA LEU A 97 15.60 -1.10 -12.82
C LEU A 97 16.36 -0.60 -11.59
N ALA A 98 15.70 -0.52 -10.43
CA ALA A 98 16.34 -0.06 -9.19
C ALA A 98 17.36 -1.08 -8.65
N ALA A 99 17.12 -2.38 -8.87
CA ALA A 99 17.99 -3.48 -8.46
C ALA A 99 19.37 -3.48 -9.14
N ALA A 100 19.56 -2.69 -10.20
CA ALA A 100 20.86 -2.48 -10.81
C ALA A 100 21.87 -1.82 -9.86
N ASN A 101 21.40 -0.96 -8.94
CA ASN A 101 22.24 -0.19 -8.02
C ASN A 101 21.87 -0.35 -6.54
N HIS A 102 20.70 -0.92 -6.24
CA HIS A 102 20.18 -1.05 -4.89
C HIS A 102 19.88 -2.49 -4.54
N ARG A 103 20.00 -2.80 -3.25
CA ARG A 103 19.33 -3.95 -2.65
C ARG A 103 17.87 -3.54 -2.45
N VAL A 104 16.98 -3.93 -3.34
CA VAL A 104 15.55 -3.55 -3.32
C VAL A 104 14.77 -4.54 -2.47
N ILE A 105 14.07 -4.06 -1.45
CA ILE A 105 13.16 -4.82 -0.58
C ILE A 105 11.75 -4.31 -0.83
N VAL A 106 10.82 -5.22 -1.15
CA VAL A 106 9.40 -4.88 -1.34
C VAL A 106 8.58 -5.81 -0.47
N PHE A 107 7.80 -5.25 0.45
CA PHE A 107 6.88 -6.00 1.29
C PHE A 107 5.47 -5.96 0.71
N ASP A 108 4.77 -7.08 0.84
CA ASP A 108 3.32 -7.04 0.93
C ASP A 108 2.96 -6.47 2.30
N ARG A 109 2.23 -5.35 2.35
CA ARG A 109 1.82 -4.74 3.60
C ARG A 109 0.78 -5.62 4.32
N PRO A 110 0.57 -5.47 5.65
CA PRO A 110 -0.36 -6.32 6.41
C PRO A 110 -1.76 -6.41 5.79
N GLY A 111 -2.15 -7.61 5.35
CA GLY A 111 -3.44 -7.92 4.71
C GLY A 111 -3.50 -7.80 3.20
N PHE A 112 -2.36 -7.49 2.58
CA PHE A 112 -2.20 -7.43 1.14
C PHE A 112 -1.32 -8.59 0.66
N GLY A 113 -1.44 -8.97 -0.62
CA GLY A 113 -0.65 -10.02 -1.26
C GLY A 113 -0.60 -11.35 -0.46
N HIS A 114 0.52 -11.67 0.16
CA HIS A 114 0.64 -12.90 0.98
C HIS A 114 0.91 -12.64 2.47
N SER A 115 0.86 -11.38 2.91
CA SER A 115 1.07 -11.04 4.32
C SER A 115 -0.18 -11.24 5.17
N ASP A 116 0.04 -11.65 6.42
CA ASP A 116 -1.00 -11.77 7.42
C ASP A 116 -1.61 -10.41 7.79
N ARG A 117 -2.80 -10.45 8.38
CA ARG A 117 -3.44 -9.30 9.05
C ARG A 117 -4.26 -9.77 10.24
N PRO A 118 -3.65 -9.84 11.44
CA PRO A 118 -4.39 -9.98 12.69
C PRO A 118 -5.56 -8.99 12.77
N ARG A 119 -6.73 -9.47 13.21
CA ARG A 119 -8.01 -8.74 13.19
C ARG A 119 -8.29 -7.93 14.46
N ASP A 120 -7.57 -8.23 15.52
CA ASP A 120 -7.59 -7.57 16.83
C ASP A 120 -6.69 -6.34 16.88
N VAL A 121 -6.11 -5.96 15.73
CA VAL A 121 -5.13 -4.89 15.59
C VAL A 121 -5.65 -3.82 14.62
N THR A 122 -5.58 -2.55 15.02
CA THR A 122 -5.78 -1.41 14.12
C THR A 122 -4.46 -1.07 13.42
N TRP A 123 -4.37 -1.36 12.14
CA TRP A 123 -3.15 -1.23 11.34
C TRP A 123 -2.90 0.21 10.85
N THR A 124 -2.63 1.13 11.78
CA THR A 124 -2.24 2.51 11.47
C THR A 124 -0.90 2.57 10.74
N PRO A 125 -0.58 3.68 10.03
CA PRO A 125 0.72 3.85 9.39
C PRO A 125 1.88 3.75 10.37
N ALA A 126 1.76 4.29 11.59
CA ALA A 126 2.76 4.17 12.64
C ALA A 126 2.99 2.72 13.08
N LEU A 127 1.93 1.91 13.20
CA LEU A 127 2.09 0.49 13.54
C LEU A 127 2.75 -0.29 12.40
N GLN A 128 2.36 -0.02 11.14
CA GLN A 128 3.01 -0.62 9.98
C GLN A 128 4.50 -0.21 9.90
N ALA A 129 4.82 1.06 10.18
CA ALA A 129 6.19 1.57 10.22
C ALA A 129 7.06 0.83 11.24
N ARG A 130 6.54 0.62 12.47
CA ARG A 130 7.22 -0.18 13.50
C ARG A 130 7.45 -1.63 13.07
N LEU A 131 6.44 -2.24 12.46
CA LEU A 131 6.55 -3.61 11.94
C LEU A 131 7.65 -3.71 10.87
N PHE A 132 7.70 -2.76 9.93
CA PHE A 132 8.73 -2.72 8.88
C PHE A 132 10.13 -2.39 9.43
N LYS A 133 10.24 -1.52 10.43
CA LYS A 133 11.51 -1.30 11.15
C LYS A 133 12.05 -2.63 11.71
N CYS A 134 11.24 -3.36 12.48
CA CYS A 134 11.64 -4.66 13.01
C CYS A 134 11.99 -5.67 11.91
N ALA A 135 11.26 -5.66 10.78
CA ALA A 135 11.56 -6.51 9.63
C ALA A 135 12.91 -6.16 8.99
N LEU A 136 13.21 -4.88 8.81
CA LEU A 136 14.48 -4.40 8.28
C LEU A 136 15.65 -4.74 9.22
N GLU A 137 15.47 -4.59 10.52
CA GLU A 137 16.48 -4.97 11.53
C GLU A 137 16.81 -6.47 11.44
N GLN A 138 15.81 -7.35 11.32
CA GLN A 138 16.04 -8.78 11.12
C GLN A 138 16.75 -9.10 9.78
N LEU A 139 16.57 -8.26 8.76
CA LEU A 139 17.30 -8.35 7.48
C LEU A 139 18.71 -7.73 7.53
N GLY A 140 19.15 -7.26 8.70
CA GLY A 140 20.44 -6.61 8.92
C GLY A 140 20.54 -5.21 8.34
N ILE A 141 19.40 -4.56 8.07
CA ILE A 141 19.32 -3.22 7.48
C ILE A 141 19.20 -2.20 8.59
N ARG A 142 20.24 -1.37 8.74
CA ARG A 142 20.28 -0.27 9.72
C ARG A 142 19.88 1.08 9.15
N GLN A 143 20.04 1.25 7.84
CA GLN A 143 19.66 2.46 7.11
C GLN A 143 19.15 2.09 5.72
N THR A 144 18.09 2.76 5.27
CA THR A 144 17.49 2.51 3.95
C THR A 144 16.89 3.78 3.36
N LEU A 145 16.85 3.86 2.03
CA LEU A 145 15.93 4.75 1.33
C LEU A 145 14.53 4.12 1.35
N VAL A 146 13.50 4.95 1.50
CA VAL A 146 12.11 4.47 1.46
C VAL A 146 11.36 5.19 0.35
N LEU A 147 10.78 4.40 -0.56
CA LEU A 147 9.77 4.87 -1.50
C LEU A 147 8.40 4.40 -1.02
N GLY A 148 7.51 5.34 -0.77
CA GLY A 148 6.11 5.05 -0.48
C GLY A 148 5.20 5.56 -1.59
N HIS A 149 4.37 4.68 -2.16
CA HIS A 149 3.32 5.07 -3.10
C HIS A 149 1.97 5.17 -2.40
N SER A 150 1.23 6.26 -2.63
CA SER A 150 -0.12 6.46 -2.12
C SER A 150 -0.17 6.27 -0.59
N TRP A 151 -0.94 5.30 -0.08
CA TRP A 151 -0.95 4.95 1.35
C TRP A 151 0.43 4.55 1.89
N GLY A 152 1.25 3.88 1.09
CA GLY A 152 2.63 3.57 1.44
C GLY A 152 3.47 4.82 1.74
N ALA A 153 3.11 5.99 1.19
CA ALA A 153 3.75 7.27 1.52
C ALA A 153 3.48 7.71 2.96
N SER A 154 2.27 7.50 3.48
CA SER A 154 1.97 7.75 4.90
C SER A 154 2.76 6.82 5.82
N VAL A 155 2.91 5.54 5.44
CA VAL A 155 3.76 4.61 6.20
C VAL A 155 5.24 5.03 6.15
N ALA A 156 5.73 5.46 4.99
CA ALA A 156 7.10 5.95 4.83
C ALA A 156 7.37 7.22 5.66
N ILE A 157 6.42 8.16 5.70
CA ILE A 157 6.50 9.34 6.58
C ILE A 157 6.54 8.90 8.05
N ALA A 158 5.67 7.98 8.46
CA ALA A 158 5.66 7.48 9.84
C ALA A 158 7.00 6.82 10.20
N MET A 159 7.59 6.02 9.30
CA MET A 159 8.93 5.45 9.50
C MET A 159 9.99 6.53 9.72
N ALA A 160 9.98 7.59 8.90
CA ALA A 160 10.98 8.65 8.97
C ALA A 160 10.81 9.58 10.18
N LEU A 161 9.57 9.79 10.64
CA LEU A 161 9.25 10.58 11.82
C LEU A 161 9.56 9.82 13.12
N ASP A 162 9.28 8.53 13.16
CA ASP A 162 9.47 7.70 14.37
C ASP A 162 10.91 7.18 14.48
N ASP A 163 11.62 7.02 13.36
CA ASP A 163 13.02 6.56 13.29
C ASP A 163 13.80 7.28 12.17
N PRO A 164 14.23 8.53 12.41
CA PRO A 164 14.98 9.30 11.42
C PRO A 164 16.37 8.71 11.12
N ASP A 165 16.93 7.91 12.03
CA ASP A 165 18.23 7.27 11.83
C ASP A 165 18.12 6.10 10.84
N LEU A 166 17.00 5.37 10.84
CA LEU A 166 16.73 4.29 9.89
C LEU A 166 16.49 4.82 8.46
N VAL A 167 15.79 5.94 8.31
CA VAL A 167 15.38 6.46 6.99
C VAL A 167 16.35 7.54 6.52
N ARG A 168 17.30 7.16 5.66
CA ARG A 168 18.30 8.10 5.13
C ARG A 168 17.76 9.03 4.03
N GLY A 169 16.58 8.75 3.49
CA GLY A 169 15.94 9.55 2.45
C GLY A 169 14.59 8.99 2.01
N LEU A 170 13.71 9.88 1.53
CA LEU A 170 12.33 9.56 1.17
C LEU A 170 11.99 9.89 -0.28
N VAL A 171 11.33 8.96 -0.96
CA VAL A 171 10.57 9.22 -2.20
C VAL A 171 9.08 9.05 -1.91
N LEU A 172 8.33 10.15 -1.97
CA LEU A 172 6.90 10.17 -1.67
C LEU A 172 6.10 10.30 -2.96
N ALA A 173 5.52 9.20 -3.41
CA ALA A 173 4.90 9.05 -4.73
C ALA A 173 3.37 9.10 -4.65
N SER A 174 2.74 10.17 -5.16
CA SER A 174 1.28 10.34 -5.20
C SER A 174 0.58 10.06 -3.85
N GLY A 175 1.20 10.49 -2.74
CA GLY A 175 0.69 10.23 -1.38
C GLY A 175 -0.44 11.14 -0.94
N TYR A 176 -1.22 10.67 0.04
CA TYR A 176 -2.25 11.44 0.73
C TYR A 176 -1.69 11.91 2.07
N TYR A 177 -1.64 13.23 2.27
CA TYR A 177 -0.91 13.89 3.35
C TYR A 177 -1.82 14.78 4.21
N TYR A 178 -2.75 15.52 3.59
CA TYR A 178 -3.64 16.42 4.30
C TYR A 178 -5.08 15.92 4.27
N PRO A 179 -5.83 16.06 5.38
CA PRO A 179 -7.22 15.65 5.44
C PRO A 179 -8.06 16.47 4.45
N THR A 180 -8.89 15.79 3.68
CA THR A 180 -9.82 16.37 2.71
C THR A 180 -11.20 15.75 2.87
N LEU A 181 -12.23 16.53 2.54
CA LEU A 181 -13.61 16.02 2.48
C LEU A 181 -13.74 15.11 1.27
N ARG A 182 -13.79 13.81 1.52
CA ARG A 182 -13.83 12.76 0.49
C ARG A 182 -15.08 11.92 0.63
N ALA A 183 -16.13 12.29 -0.12
CA ALA A 183 -17.37 11.52 -0.15
C ALA A 183 -17.17 10.08 -0.67
N ASP A 184 -16.17 9.88 -1.54
CA ASP A 184 -15.74 8.57 -2.02
C ASP A 184 -15.12 7.71 -0.91
N VAL A 185 -14.34 8.29 0.01
CA VAL A 185 -13.77 7.57 1.17
C VAL A 185 -14.86 7.13 2.15
N VAL A 186 -15.92 7.92 2.33
CA VAL A 186 -17.07 7.52 3.18
C VAL A 186 -17.80 6.32 2.58
N ALA A 187 -17.99 6.26 1.26
CA ALA A 187 -18.62 5.11 0.59
C ALA A 187 -17.69 3.88 0.57
N LEU A 188 -16.39 4.08 0.35
CA LEU A 188 -15.39 3.02 0.28
C LEU A 188 -14.97 2.47 1.65
N SER A 189 -15.28 3.18 2.75
CA SER A 189 -15.02 2.73 4.13
C SER A 189 -16.17 1.94 4.74
N ALA A 190 -17.34 1.84 4.09
CA ALA A 190 -18.44 0.99 4.57
C ALA A 190 -18.02 -0.48 4.84
N PRO A 191 -17.12 -1.10 4.04
CA PRO A 191 -16.59 -2.43 4.34
C PRO A 191 -15.63 -2.52 5.55
N ALA A 192 -15.29 -1.40 6.20
CA ALA A 192 -14.48 -1.36 7.42
C ALA A 192 -15.30 -1.60 8.70
N LEU A 193 -16.62 -1.43 8.65
CA LEU A 193 -17.48 -1.61 9.82
C LEU A 193 -17.55 -3.09 10.24
N PRO A 194 -17.44 -3.43 11.54
CA PRO A 194 -17.59 -4.81 12.00
C PRO A 194 -18.95 -5.39 11.59
N VAL A 195 -18.99 -6.69 11.26
CA VAL A 195 -20.19 -7.43 10.82
C VAL A 195 -20.73 -7.00 9.45
N ILE A 196 -21.05 -5.71 9.25
CA ILE A 196 -21.51 -5.16 7.97
C ILE A 196 -20.41 -5.29 6.90
N GLY A 197 -19.18 -4.94 7.27
CA GLY A 197 -18.03 -5.03 6.39
C GLY A 197 -17.58 -6.45 6.10
N ASP A 198 -17.75 -7.38 7.04
CA ASP A 198 -17.55 -8.81 6.77
C ASP A 198 -18.58 -9.33 5.77
N LEU A 199 -19.85 -8.97 5.96
CA LEU A 199 -20.91 -9.38 5.03
C LEU A 199 -20.64 -8.80 3.63
N ALA A 200 -20.38 -7.49 3.53
CA ALA A 200 -20.10 -6.81 2.26
C ALA A 200 -18.86 -7.39 1.56
N SER A 201 -17.74 -7.51 2.28
CA SER A 201 -16.46 -7.99 1.73
C SER A 201 -16.51 -9.45 1.29
N ASN A 202 -17.33 -10.29 1.92
CA ASN A 202 -17.49 -11.68 1.51
C ASN A 202 -18.52 -11.87 0.39
N THR A 203 -19.44 -10.93 0.17
CA THR A 203 -20.57 -11.11 -0.78
C THR A 203 -20.51 -10.13 -1.95
N VAL A 204 -21.04 -8.92 -1.75
CA VAL A 204 -21.30 -7.97 -2.84
C VAL A 204 -20.03 -7.27 -3.31
N SER A 205 -19.13 -6.90 -2.39
CA SER A 205 -17.97 -6.07 -2.72
C SER A 205 -17.04 -6.71 -3.75
N PRO A 206 -16.61 -7.99 -3.63
CA PRO A 206 -15.78 -8.62 -4.66
C PRO A 206 -16.43 -8.66 -6.05
N MET A 207 -17.74 -8.88 -6.13
CA MET A 207 -18.46 -8.90 -7.40
C MET A 207 -18.51 -7.50 -8.03
N LEU A 208 -18.83 -6.50 -7.21
CA LEU A 208 -18.86 -5.10 -7.63
C LEU A 208 -17.48 -4.60 -8.05
N SER A 209 -16.43 -4.92 -7.29
CA SER A 209 -15.04 -4.58 -7.61
C SER A 209 -14.60 -5.19 -8.93
N ARG A 210 -14.97 -6.44 -9.24
CA ARG A 210 -14.68 -7.06 -10.54
C ARG A 210 -15.41 -6.37 -11.68
N LEU A 211 -16.68 -6.02 -11.48
CA LEU A 211 -17.50 -5.33 -12.48
C LEU A 211 -16.94 -3.93 -12.78
N LEU A 212 -16.56 -3.19 -11.74
CA LEU A 212 -16.06 -1.82 -11.85
C LEU A 212 -14.56 -1.73 -12.13
N TRP A 213 -13.83 -2.85 -12.15
CA TRP A 213 -12.37 -2.89 -12.32
C TRP A 213 -11.86 -2.02 -13.48
N PRO A 214 -12.40 -2.12 -14.72
CA PRO A 214 -11.90 -1.31 -15.84
C PRO A 214 -12.10 0.20 -15.61
N LEU A 215 -13.20 0.59 -14.96
CA LEU A 215 -13.48 1.98 -14.64
C LEU A 215 -12.55 2.51 -13.54
N LEU A 216 -12.32 1.72 -12.50
CA LEU A 216 -11.38 2.05 -11.41
C LEU A 216 -9.97 2.24 -11.96
N MET A 217 -9.48 1.30 -12.78
CA MET A 217 -8.16 1.42 -13.41
C MET A 217 -8.08 2.64 -14.35
N LYS A 218 -9.10 2.86 -15.19
CA LYS A 218 -9.14 4.06 -16.05
C LYS A 218 -9.11 5.36 -15.25
N HIS A 219 -9.73 5.37 -14.07
CA HIS A 219 -9.72 6.53 -13.19
C HIS A 219 -8.35 6.72 -12.51
N MET A 220 -7.77 5.66 -11.94
CA MET A 220 -6.47 5.68 -11.26
C MET A 220 -5.30 6.05 -12.18
N PHE A 221 -5.26 5.48 -13.38
CA PHE A 221 -4.17 5.71 -14.35
C PHE A 221 -4.37 7.00 -15.15
N GLY A 222 -5.63 7.44 -15.29
CA GLY A 222 -5.96 8.59 -16.12
C GLY A 222 -5.23 9.86 -15.67
N PRO A 223 -4.76 10.69 -16.62
CA PRO A 223 -5.10 10.68 -18.04
C PRO A 223 -4.28 9.70 -18.90
N ALA A 224 -3.22 9.11 -18.37
CA ALA A 224 -2.49 8.05 -19.05
C ALA A 224 -3.37 6.82 -19.27
N ARG A 225 -3.04 6.04 -20.30
CA ARG A 225 -3.64 4.73 -20.51
C ARG A 225 -3.05 3.74 -19.51
N VAL A 226 -3.83 2.72 -19.14
CA VAL A 226 -3.31 1.58 -18.38
C VAL A 226 -2.24 0.90 -19.24
N PRO A 227 -0.97 0.84 -18.79
CA PRO A 227 0.10 0.22 -19.57
C PRO A 227 -0.13 -1.29 -19.75
N GLU A 228 0.31 -1.86 -20.87
CA GLU A 228 0.19 -3.30 -21.14
C GLU A 228 0.86 -4.16 -20.07
N LYS A 229 2.00 -3.71 -19.54
CA LYS A 229 2.74 -4.37 -18.44
C LYS A 229 1.89 -4.56 -17.17
N PHE A 230 0.91 -3.69 -16.93
CA PHE A 230 -0.03 -3.84 -15.81
C PHE A 230 -0.96 -5.05 -15.97
N GLY A 231 -1.08 -5.62 -17.17
CA GLY A 231 -1.81 -6.86 -17.42
C GLY A 231 -1.30 -8.05 -16.59
N GLY A 232 -0.05 -8.00 -16.10
CA GLY A 232 0.51 -8.98 -15.16
C GLY A 232 -0.01 -8.85 -13.73
N PHE A 233 -0.72 -7.77 -13.37
CA PHE A 233 -1.20 -7.55 -12.01
C PHE A 233 -2.35 -8.52 -11.69
N PRO A 234 -2.25 -9.33 -10.61
CA PRO A 234 -3.28 -10.32 -10.30
C PRO A 234 -4.55 -9.70 -9.69
N LYS A 235 -5.45 -9.20 -10.55
CA LYS A 235 -6.72 -8.57 -10.14
C LYS A 235 -7.53 -9.40 -9.14
N GLU A 236 -7.54 -10.73 -9.30
CA GLU A 236 -8.34 -11.63 -8.45
C GLU A 236 -7.80 -11.74 -7.02
N MET A 237 -6.50 -11.51 -6.83
CA MET A 237 -5.91 -11.38 -5.49
C MET A 237 -6.32 -10.05 -4.85
N ALA A 238 -6.32 -8.95 -5.62
CA ALA A 238 -6.69 -7.64 -5.12
C ALA A 238 -8.16 -7.54 -4.67
N VAL A 239 -9.07 -8.22 -5.38
CA VAL A 239 -10.52 -8.17 -5.09
C VAL A 239 -11.01 -9.30 -4.19
N ARG A 240 -10.11 -10.05 -3.52
CA ARG A 240 -10.53 -11.08 -2.57
C ARG A 240 -11.08 -10.46 -1.28
N PRO A 241 -11.96 -11.17 -0.54
CA PRO A 241 -12.62 -10.62 0.65
C PRO A 241 -11.67 -10.03 1.70
N SER A 242 -10.54 -10.69 1.99
CA SER A 242 -9.57 -10.22 2.99
C SER A 242 -8.92 -8.89 2.59
N GLN A 243 -8.52 -8.74 1.32
CA GLN A 243 -7.84 -7.55 0.83
C GLN A 243 -8.80 -6.37 0.67
N ILE A 244 -10.04 -6.60 0.21
CA ILE A 244 -11.08 -5.57 0.18
C ILE A 244 -11.34 -5.03 1.59
N ARG A 245 -11.41 -5.91 2.58
CA ARG A 245 -11.58 -5.51 3.98
C ARG A 245 -10.38 -4.70 4.47
N ALA A 246 -9.15 -5.19 4.25
CA ALA A 246 -7.94 -4.46 4.64
C ALA A 246 -7.90 -3.07 3.99
N SER A 247 -8.27 -2.97 2.71
CA SER A 247 -8.38 -1.71 1.99
C SER A 247 -9.39 -0.74 2.57
N ALA A 248 -10.56 -1.24 2.99
CA ALA A 248 -11.59 -0.43 3.61
C ALA A 248 -11.15 0.06 4.99
N GLU A 249 -10.53 -0.80 5.80
CA GLU A 249 -9.94 -0.43 7.10
C GLU A 249 -8.88 0.67 6.95
N GLU A 250 -7.97 0.57 5.96
CA GLU A 250 -7.00 1.64 5.68
C GLU A 250 -7.67 2.93 5.17
N SER A 251 -8.70 2.81 4.32
CA SER A 251 -9.45 3.98 3.85
C SER A 251 -10.11 4.73 5.00
N ALA A 252 -10.58 4.01 6.03
CA ALA A 252 -11.17 4.61 7.22
C ALA A 252 -10.16 5.38 8.08
N LEU A 253 -8.87 5.06 7.97
CA LEU A 253 -7.79 5.72 8.71
C LEU A 253 -7.20 6.93 7.96
N MET A 254 -7.49 7.10 6.67
CA MET A 254 -6.89 8.17 5.84
C MET A 254 -6.99 9.57 6.42
N ILE A 255 -8.19 9.99 6.82
CA ILE A 255 -8.42 11.34 7.33
C ILE A 255 -7.77 11.55 8.71
N PRO A 256 -7.97 10.68 9.72
CA PRO A 256 -7.33 10.88 11.03
C PRO A 256 -5.80 10.83 10.93
N ASP A 257 -5.22 9.91 10.16
CA ASP A 257 -3.76 9.81 10.02
C ASP A 257 -3.16 11.06 9.35
N ALA A 258 -3.80 11.56 8.29
CA ALA A 258 -3.41 12.80 7.63
C ALA A 258 -3.52 14.01 8.59
N ALA A 259 -4.54 14.03 9.44
CA ALA A 259 -4.69 15.08 10.44
C ALA A 259 -3.61 15.03 11.53
N GLU A 260 -3.12 13.84 11.88
CA GLU A 260 -2.05 13.64 12.85
C GLU A 260 -0.69 14.08 12.28
N TYR A 261 -0.30 13.59 11.11
CA TYR A 261 1.05 13.84 10.58
C TYR A 261 1.28 15.25 10.07
N ARG A 262 0.23 15.99 9.66
CA ARG A 262 0.37 17.33 9.06
C ARG A 262 1.11 18.33 9.93
N GLU A 263 1.06 18.16 11.25
CA GLU A 263 1.71 19.06 12.21
C GLU A 263 3.22 18.76 12.37
N ARG A 264 3.68 17.63 11.81
CA ARG A 264 5.03 17.07 12.04
C ARG A 264 5.92 17.07 10.80
N TYR A 265 5.43 17.49 9.64
CA TYR A 265 6.21 17.42 8.39
C TYR A 265 7.54 18.18 8.43
N ALA A 266 7.61 19.31 9.15
CA ALA A 266 8.84 20.07 9.33
C ALA A 266 9.90 19.33 10.19
N GLU A 267 9.55 18.24 10.87
CA GLU A 267 10.47 17.38 11.61
C GLU A 267 11.32 16.51 10.68
N LEU A 268 10.89 16.25 9.44
CA LEU A 268 11.63 15.44 8.47
C LEU A 268 12.94 16.16 8.08
N LYS A 269 14.09 15.60 8.50
CA LYS A 269 15.43 16.19 8.27
C LYS A 269 16.20 15.57 7.12
N MET A 270 15.91 14.32 6.80
CA MET A 270 16.51 13.62 5.67
C MET A 270 16.08 14.24 4.33
N PRO A 271 16.83 14.04 3.24
CA PRO A 271 16.41 14.43 1.91
C PRO A 271 15.06 13.79 1.53
N VAL A 272 14.12 14.64 1.10
CA VAL A 272 12.80 14.22 0.61
C VAL A 272 12.64 14.63 -0.86
N VAL A 273 12.20 13.70 -1.69
CA VAL A 273 11.73 13.93 -3.05
C VAL A 273 10.26 13.53 -3.14
N ILE A 274 9.41 14.49 -3.47
CA ILE A 274 7.97 14.31 -3.68
C ILE A 274 7.76 14.21 -5.19
N ILE A 275 7.01 13.22 -5.65
CA ILE A 275 6.71 13.03 -7.06
C ILE A 275 5.23 12.66 -7.23
N ALA A 276 4.52 13.32 -8.12
CA ALA A 276 3.10 13.06 -8.35
C ALA A 276 2.70 13.35 -9.80
N GLY A 277 1.73 12.61 -10.31
CA GLY A 277 1.14 12.86 -11.61
C GLY A 277 0.30 14.12 -11.55
N GLU A 278 0.57 15.10 -12.42
CA GLU A 278 -0.06 16.43 -12.41
C GLU A 278 -1.60 16.36 -12.49
N GLN A 279 -2.13 15.28 -13.06
CA GLN A 279 -3.56 15.08 -13.32
C GLN A 279 -4.09 13.87 -12.55
N ASP A 280 -3.51 13.60 -11.38
CA ASP A 280 -3.99 12.60 -10.43
C ASP A 280 -5.45 12.88 -10.05
N ARG A 281 -6.32 11.91 -10.37
CA ARG A 281 -7.77 12.01 -10.15
C ARG A 281 -8.20 11.51 -8.78
N LEU A 282 -7.31 10.84 -8.05
CA LEU A 282 -7.56 10.34 -6.71
C LEU A 282 -7.04 11.29 -5.65
N VAL A 283 -5.89 11.89 -5.87
CA VAL A 283 -5.18 12.72 -4.89
C VAL A 283 -4.85 14.04 -5.57
N ASP A 284 -5.54 15.10 -5.17
CA ASP A 284 -5.32 16.42 -5.74
C ASP A 284 -3.90 16.92 -5.45
N VAL A 285 -3.13 17.13 -6.52
CA VAL A 285 -1.69 17.38 -6.45
C VAL A 285 -1.36 18.66 -5.69
N ASP A 286 -2.17 19.71 -5.87
CA ASP A 286 -1.93 21.02 -5.29
C ASP A 286 -2.19 21.03 -3.78
N THR A 287 -3.33 20.51 -3.35
CA THR A 287 -3.70 20.45 -1.94
C THR A 287 -2.91 19.40 -1.15
N GLN A 288 -2.26 18.46 -1.84
CA GLN A 288 -1.50 17.37 -1.24
C GLN A 288 0.00 17.54 -1.45
N SER A 289 0.53 17.13 -2.60
CA SER A 289 1.98 17.05 -2.84
C SER A 289 2.65 18.43 -2.90
N ALA A 290 2.02 19.41 -3.53
CA ALA A 290 2.56 20.77 -3.62
C ALA A 290 2.53 21.48 -2.26
N ARG A 291 1.45 21.30 -1.50
CA ARG A 291 1.38 21.77 -0.11
C ARG A 291 2.45 21.13 0.76
N LEU A 292 2.63 19.81 0.66
CA LEU A 292 3.67 19.08 1.41
C LEU A 292 5.06 19.62 1.12
N HIS A 293 5.35 19.94 -0.13
CA HIS A 293 6.62 20.56 -0.52
C HIS A 293 6.88 21.88 0.21
N GLY A 294 5.84 22.69 0.42
CA GLY A 294 5.93 23.93 1.20
C GLY A 294 6.19 23.71 2.69
N ASP A 295 5.71 22.59 3.25
CA ASP A 295 5.79 22.28 4.68
C ASP A 295 7.03 21.45 5.07
N ILE A 296 7.72 20.81 4.11
CA ILE A 296 8.98 20.08 4.34
C ILE A 296 10.17 20.93 3.85
N PRO A 297 10.97 21.53 4.75
CA PRO A 297 12.13 22.31 4.38
C PRO A 297 13.13 21.52 3.53
N GLY A 298 13.56 22.09 2.41
CA GLY A 298 14.56 21.48 1.54
C GLY A 298 14.07 20.27 0.75
N SER A 299 12.78 19.92 0.77
CA SER A 299 12.23 18.90 -0.12
C SER A 299 12.36 19.31 -1.60
N LYS A 300 12.26 18.34 -2.50
CA LYS A 300 12.14 18.55 -3.95
C LYS A 300 10.80 18.04 -4.41
N PHE A 301 10.22 18.68 -5.42
CA PHE A 301 8.91 18.29 -5.92
C PHE A 301 8.90 18.22 -7.45
N HIS A 302 8.51 17.05 -7.95
CA HIS A 302 8.40 16.75 -9.37
C HIS A 302 6.94 16.50 -9.74
N ARG A 303 6.41 17.35 -10.62
CA ARG A 303 5.10 17.17 -11.25
C ARG A 303 5.27 16.46 -12.57
N ILE A 304 4.61 15.32 -12.74
CA ILE A 304 4.70 14.53 -13.97
C ILE A 304 3.48 14.82 -14.84
N ALA A 305 3.71 15.53 -15.93
CA ALA A 305 2.67 15.84 -16.92
C ALA A 305 2.07 14.56 -17.50
N GLN A 306 0.79 14.62 -17.90
CA GLN A 306 0.07 13.51 -18.54
C GLN A 306 0.03 12.21 -17.71
N SER A 307 0.28 12.28 -16.40
CA SER A 307 0.25 11.14 -15.50
C SER A 307 -0.83 11.28 -14.42
N GLY A 308 -1.41 10.13 -14.07
CA GLY A 308 -2.40 9.99 -13.00
C GLY A 308 -1.78 9.53 -11.68
N HIS A 309 -2.54 8.77 -10.89
CA HIS A 309 -2.14 8.29 -9.57
C HIS A 309 -1.04 7.21 -9.60
N MET A 310 -1.04 6.37 -10.64
CA MET A 310 -0.15 5.21 -10.74
C MET A 310 1.19 5.56 -11.40
N ILE A 311 1.87 6.59 -10.90
CA ILE A 311 3.08 7.15 -11.54
C ILE A 311 4.24 6.15 -11.66
N HIS A 312 4.39 5.20 -10.75
CA HIS A 312 5.39 4.14 -10.88
C HIS A 312 5.14 3.25 -12.09
N GLN A 313 3.88 3.12 -12.52
CA GLN A 313 3.50 2.39 -13.73
C GLN A 313 3.65 3.23 -14.99
N THR A 314 3.19 4.49 -14.98
CA THR A 314 3.09 5.33 -16.19
C THR A 314 4.33 6.17 -16.46
N ALA A 315 5.11 6.46 -15.42
CA ALA A 315 6.29 7.32 -15.43
C ALA A 315 7.45 6.67 -14.65
N THR A 316 7.67 5.37 -14.91
CA THR A 316 8.66 4.54 -14.18
C THR A 316 10.07 5.14 -14.19
N ALA A 317 10.48 5.74 -15.31
CA ALA A 317 11.79 6.38 -15.44
C ALA A 317 11.93 7.61 -14.53
N ASP A 318 10.88 8.44 -14.42
CA ASP A 318 10.86 9.60 -13.54
C ASP A 318 10.89 9.20 -12.07
N VAL A 319 10.18 8.13 -11.71
CA VAL A 319 10.25 7.56 -10.35
C VAL A 319 11.64 7.01 -10.04
N LEU A 320 12.29 6.33 -11.00
CA LEU A 320 13.67 5.89 -10.85
C LEU A 320 14.65 7.07 -10.71
N ALA A 321 14.44 8.14 -11.47
CA ALA A 321 15.24 9.36 -11.36
C ALA A 321 15.07 10.02 -9.97
N ALA A 322 13.85 10.03 -9.42
CA ALA A 322 13.59 10.51 -8.05
C ALA A 322 14.32 9.66 -6.99
N ILE A 323 14.41 8.34 -7.17
CA ILE A 323 15.21 7.46 -6.30
C ILE A 323 16.69 7.83 -6.38
N HIS A 324 17.25 8.00 -7.58
CA HIS A 324 18.65 8.39 -7.74
C HIS A 324 18.95 9.78 -7.17
N GLU A 325 18.01 10.73 -7.31
CA GLU A 325 18.16 12.07 -6.75
C GLU A 325 18.19 12.04 -5.23
N VAL A 326 17.26 11.31 -4.58
CA VAL A 326 17.27 11.22 -3.12
C VAL A 326 18.52 10.51 -2.62
N ASP A 327 18.99 9.49 -3.33
CA ASP A 327 20.20 8.76 -2.96
C ASP A 327 21.45 9.65 -3.01
N ALA A 328 21.63 10.38 -4.10
CA ALA A 328 22.74 11.32 -4.25
C ALA A 328 22.73 12.41 -3.16
N ARG A 329 21.53 12.92 -2.81
CA ARG A 329 21.36 13.91 -1.74
C ARG A 329 21.64 13.32 -0.35
N ALA A 330 21.25 12.08 -0.10
CA ALA A 330 21.55 11.38 1.16
C ALA A 330 23.05 11.14 1.32
N GLY A 331 23.74 10.78 0.23
CA GLY A 331 25.20 10.66 0.20
C GLY A 331 25.91 11.98 0.53
N ALA A 332 25.47 13.09 -0.08
CA ALA A 332 26.03 14.41 0.20
C ALA A 332 25.74 14.90 1.65
N HIS A 333 24.57 14.56 2.19
CA HIS A 333 24.22 14.92 3.57
C HIS A 333 25.15 14.23 4.59
N ARG A 334 25.45 12.94 4.39
CA ARG A 334 26.43 12.21 5.22
C ARG A 334 27.83 12.82 5.17
N THR A 335 28.26 13.34 4.01
CA THR A 335 29.59 13.97 3.91
C THR A 335 29.68 15.29 4.67
N ILE A 336 28.57 16.02 4.81
CA ILE A 336 28.52 17.27 5.57
C ILE A 336 28.54 16.98 7.08
N ASP A 337 27.73 16.03 7.53
CA ASP A 337 27.65 15.66 8.96
C ASP A 337 28.88 14.88 9.45
N GLY A 338 29.57 14.18 8.54
CA GLY A 338 30.80 13.43 8.81
C GLY A 338 32.10 14.25 8.73
N ALA A 339 32.04 15.54 8.40
CA ALA A 339 33.21 16.42 8.30
C ALA A 339 33.69 16.95 9.66
N ALA A 340 34.01 16.05 10.60
CA ALA A 340 35.02 16.33 11.62
C ALA A 340 36.37 15.85 11.05
N PRO A 341 37.40 16.70 10.90
CA PRO A 341 38.64 16.27 10.30
C PRO A 341 39.29 15.25 11.23
N ALA A 342 39.49 14.03 10.72
CA ALA A 342 40.49 13.13 11.26
C ALA A 342 41.83 13.85 11.15
N LEU A 343 42.29 14.43 12.25
CA LEU A 343 43.65 14.92 12.38
C LEU A 343 44.57 13.72 12.15
N THR A 344 45.13 13.66 10.95
CA THR A 344 46.23 12.79 10.59
C THR A 344 47.32 12.96 11.65
N GLN A 345 47.45 11.99 12.55
CA GLN A 345 48.63 11.91 13.40
C GLN A 345 49.81 11.60 12.48
N THR A 346 50.55 12.64 12.13
CA THR A 346 51.90 12.54 11.58
C THR A 346 52.78 11.83 12.60
N ILE A 347 53.06 10.56 12.34
CA ILE A 347 54.12 9.81 13.02
C ILE A 347 55.46 10.51 12.66
N PRO A 348 56.27 10.96 13.63
CA PRO A 348 57.57 11.50 13.32
C PRO A 348 58.53 10.37 12.96
N ALA A 349 59.25 10.56 11.85
CA ALA A 349 60.31 9.69 11.41
C ALA A 349 61.44 9.65 12.46
N THR A 350 61.76 8.46 12.96
CA THR A 350 63.02 8.19 13.65
C THR A 350 63.77 7.07 12.95
N SER A 351 64.86 7.43 12.31
CA SER A 351 66.05 6.61 12.15
C SER A 351 67.24 7.57 12.22
N PRO A 352 68.29 7.22 13.00
CA PRO A 352 69.39 6.53 12.35
C PRO A 352 70.13 5.51 13.24
N GLY A 353 70.84 4.58 12.59
CA GLY A 353 72.17 4.16 13.05
C GLY A 353 72.39 2.69 13.36
N LEU A 354 73.11 2.02 12.45
CA LEU A 354 73.85 0.77 12.64
C LEU A 354 74.64 0.72 13.97
N ARG A 355 74.72 -0.49 14.58
CA ARG A 355 76.00 -1.15 14.92
C ARG A 355 75.80 -2.65 15.15
N ALA A 356 76.75 -3.42 14.63
CA ALA A 356 76.87 -4.87 14.68
C ALA A 356 77.59 -5.36 15.95
N ALA A 357 77.19 -6.55 16.43
CA ALA A 357 77.86 -7.56 17.26
C ALA A 357 76.71 -8.45 17.80
N GLU A 358 76.63 -9.77 17.65
CA GLU A 358 77.54 -10.86 17.29
C GLU A 358 76.89 -11.82 16.28
#